data_AF-J5Y0N0-F1
#
_entry.id   AF-J5Y0N0-F1
#
_cell.length_a   1.000
_cell.length_b   1.000
_cell.length_c   1.000
_cell.angle_alpha   90.00
_cell.angle_beta   90.00
_cell.angle_gamma   90.00
#
_symmetry.space_group_name_H-M   'P 1'
#
loop_
_entity.id
_entity.type
_entity.pdbx_description
1 polymer ?
#
loop_
_entity_poly.entity_id
_entity_poly.type
_entity_poly.pdbx_seq_one_letter_code
_entity_poly.pdbx_strand_id
1 'polypeptide(L)'
;MNKPKSQRITPNAMTGEQIADAILYGTYTKTALWSFISRNGGADAAHAKYPQLAVALHILKQERKKAKSARAVKAILKPLSRQFADGQSLTEILAPVLQGWRCLYREKLNLDMTPEQVIMFLVATHGVENLEQHGYSVAGVFPTAATA
;
A
#
# COMPACT_ATOMS: atom_id res chain seq x y z
N MET A 1 -21.45 -21.05 -15.79
CA MET A 1 -21.40 -19.59 -15.54
C MET A 1 -21.18 -18.86 -16.86
N ASN A 2 -22.19 -18.13 -17.35
CA ASN A 2 -22.01 -17.21 -18.48
C ASN A 2 -21.11 -16.05 -18.03
N LYS A 3 -19.97 -15.83 -18.70
CA LYS A 3 -19.22 -14.59 -18.50
C LYS A 3 -20.16 -13.43 -18.85
N PRO A 4 -20.33 -12.42 -17.98
CA PRO A 4 -21.12 -11.24 -18.33
C PRO A 4 -20.55 -10.65 -19.63
N LYS A 5 -21.42 -10.28 -20.56
CA LYS A 5 -21.01 -9.60 -21.80
C LYS A 5 -20.15 -8.40 -21.39
N SER A 6 -18.93 -8.32 -21.95
CA SER A 6 -18.00 -7.21 -21.73
C SER A 6 -18.75 -5.88 -21.84
N GLN A 7 -18.92 -5.18 -20.72
CA GLN A 7 -19.63 -3.91 -20.70
C GLN A 7 -18.79 -2.90 -21.47
N ARG A 8 -19.28 -2.35 -22.59
CA ARG A 8 -18.54 -1.29 -23.28
C ARG A 8 -18.51 -0.06 -22.37
N ILE A 9 -17.32 0.51 -22.15
CA ILE A 9 -17.25 1.87 -21.61
C ILE A 9 -17.95 2.79 -22.62
N THR A 10 -18.95 3.50 -22.13
CA THR A 10 -19.56 4.66 -22.79
C THR A 10 -19.15 5.88 -22.00
N PRO A 11 -18.01 6.54 -22.33
CA PRO A 11 -17.49 7.64 -21.50
C PRO A 11 -18.53 8.75 -21.33
N ASN A 12 -19.36 9.01 -22.33
CA ASN A 12 -20.41 10.04 -22.28
C ASN A 12 -21.53 9.75 -21.27
N ALA A 13 -21.61 8.53 -20.74
CA ALA A 13 -22.66 8.09 -19.81
C ALA A 13 -22.08 7.50 -18.51
N MET A 14 -20.76 7.55 -18.31
CA MET A 14 -20.10 7.00 -17.13
C MET A 14 -19.15 8.02 -16.51
N THR A 15 -19.13 8.09 -15.18
CA THR A 15 -18.12 8.88 -14.45
C THR A 15 -16.77 8.16 -14.43
N GLY A 16 -15.70 8.87 -14.02
CA GLY A 16 -14.37 8.28 -13.90
C GLY A 16 -14.31 7.16 -12.87
N GLU A 17 -15.05 7.31 -11.77
CA GLU A 17 -15.20 6.32 -10.70
C GLU A 17 -15.88 5.06 -11.23
N GLN A 18 -17.00 5.20 -11.95
CA GLN A 18 -17.72 4.06 -12.54
C GLN A 18 -16.85 3.29 -13.54
N ILE A 19 -16.03 3.99 -14.32
CA ILE A 19 -15.06 3.37 -15.23
C ILE A 19 -13.97 2.63 -14.46
N ALA A 20 -13.45 3.22 -13.38
CA ALA A 20 -12.44 2.59 -12.54
C ALA A 20 -13.01 1.34 -11.85
N ASP A 21 -14.20 1.43 -11.26
CA ASP A 21 -14.90 0.31 -10.61
C ASP A 21 -15.15 -0.84 -11.58
N ALA A 22 -15.65 -0.55 -12.78
CA ALA A 22 -15.84 -1.58 -13.80
C ALA A 22 -14.54 -2.37 -14.10
N ILE A 23 -13.39 -1.69 -14.05
CA ILE A 23 -12.07 -2.32 -14.23
C ILE A 23 -11.62 -3.09 -12.99
N LEU A 24 -11.83 -2.53 -11.79
CA LEU A 24 -11.44 -3.17 -10.53
C LEU A 24 -12.26 -4.43 -10.25
N TYR A 25 -13.55 -4.42 -10.58
CA TYR A 25 -14.46 -5.57 -10.41
C TYR A 25 -14.51 -6.50 -11.63
N GLY A 26 -13.73 -6.22 -12.67
CA GLY A 26 -13.53 -7.14 -13.80
C GLY A 26 -14.69 -7.21 -14.80
N THR A 27 -15.65 -6.29 -14.75
CA THR A 27 -16.69 -6.15 -15.79
C THR A 27 -16.18 -5.42 -17.04
N TYR A 28 -15.04 -4.74 -16.91
CA TYR A 28 -14.26 -4.17 -18.00
C TYR A 28 -12.75 -4.43 -17.79
N THR A 29 -11.95 -4.35 -18.86
CA THR A 29 -10.50 -4.62 -18.78
C THR A 29 -9.67 -3.36 -18.99
N LYS A 30 -8.55 -3.27 -18.28
CA LYS A 30 -7.57 -2.20 -18.47
C LYS A 30 -7.03 -2.14 -19.91
N THR A 31 -6.84 -3.29 -20.55
CA THR A 31 -6.41 -3.38 -21.96
C THR A 31 -7.44 -2.76 -22.90
N ALA A 32 -8.73 -3.00 -22.67
CA ALA A 32 -9.80 -2.38 -23.45
C ALA A 32 -9.86 -0.86 -23.24
N LEU A 33 -9.59 -0.36 -22.01
CA LEU A 33 -9.46 1.07 -21.74
C LEU A 33 -8.32 1.70 -22.56
N TRP A 34 -7.14 1.08 -22.56
CA TRP A 34 -6.00 1.58 -23.35
C TRP A 34 -6.24 1.51 -24.85
N SER A 35 -6.91 0.46 -25.34
CA SER A 35 -7.30 0.38 -26.75
C SER A 35 -8.27 1.50 -27.13
N PHE A 36 -9.22 1.85 -26.26
CA PHE A 36 -10.12 2.98 -26.47
C PHE A 36 -9.36 4.31 -26.53
N ILE A 37 -8.45 4.55 -25.58
CA ILE A 37 -7.61 5.77 -25.55
C ILE A 37 -6.77 5.88 -26.82
N SER A 38 -6.11 4.80 -27.22
CA SER A 38 -5.29 4.76 -28.44
C SER A 38 -6.09 5.08 -29.71
N ARG A 39 -7.32 4.56 -29.84
CA ARG A 39 -8.21 4.85 -30.97
C ARG A 39 -8.73 6.30 -30.98
N ASN A 40 -8.66 7.01 -29.87
CA ASN A 40 -9.07 8.42 -29.76
C ASN A 40 -7.88 9.39 -29.83
N GLY A 41 -6.78 8.99 -30.46
CA GLY A 41 -5.62 9.86 -30.69
C GLY A 41 -4.60 9.89 -29.54
N GLY A 42 -4.65 8.92 -28.63
CA GLY A 42 -3.73 8.83 -27.49
C GLY A 42 -4.27 9.49 -26.23
N ALA A 43 -3.47 9.48 -25.17
CA ALA A 43 -3.89 9.90 -23.83
C ALA A 43 -4.38 11.35 -23.80
N ASP A 44 -3.60 12.29 -24.33
CA ASP A 44 -3.91 13.73 -24.23
C ASP A 44 -5.18 14.08 -25.03
N ALA A 45 -5.31 13.57 -26.26
CA ALA A 45 -6.49 13.79 -27.09
C ALA A 45 -7.75 13.13 -26.48
N ALA A 46 -7.61 11.92 -25.93
CA ALA A 46 -8.71 11.22 -25.29
C ALA A 46 -9.14 11.90 -23.98
N HIS A 47 -8.20 12.44 -23.20
CA HIS A 47 -8.50 13.16 -21.96
C HIS A 47 -9.14 14.52 -22.24
N ALA A 48 -8.72 15.23 -23.28
CA ALA A 48 -9.36 16.48 -23.70
C ALA A 48 -10.83 16.25 -24.10
N LYS A 49 -11.12 15.13 -24.78
CA LYS A 49 -12.47 14.76 -25.20
C LYS A 49 -13.31 14.13 -24.07
N TYR A 50 -12.68 13.38 -23.18
CA TYR A 50 -13.31 12.64 -22.09
C TYR A 50 -12.49 12.77 -20.79
N PRO A 51 -12.63 13.88 -20.05
CA PRO A 51 -11.87 14.14 -18.80
C PRO A 51 -12.01 13.04 -17.74
N GLN A 52 -13.16 12.37 -17.69
CA GLN A 52 -13.44 11.22 -16.83
C GLN A 52 -12.46 10.05 -17.01
N LEU A 53 -11.83 9.91 -18.19
CA LEU A 53 -10.79 8.91 -18.40
C LEU A 53 -9.52 9.21 -17.58
N ALA A 54 -9.18 10.49 -17.43
CA ALA A 54 -8.04 10.90 -16.61
C ALA A 54 -8.31 10.60 -15.13
N VAL A 55 -9.53 10.85 -14.65
CA VAL A 55 -9.97 10.50 -13.29
C VAL A 55 -9.90 8.99 -13.06
N ALA A 56 -10.45 8.19 -13.99
CA ALA A 56 -10.42 6.74 -13.90
C ALA A 56 -8.98 6.20 -13.84
N LEU A 57 -8.09 6.70 -14.70
CA LEU A 57 -6.67 6.32 -14.69
C LEU A 57 -5.96 6.72 -13.39
N HIS A 58 -6.30 7.87 -12.82
CA HIS A 58 -5.77 8.30 -11.53
C HIS A 58 -6.17 7.31 -10.42
N ILE A 59 -7.45 6.97 -10.32
CA ILE A 59 -7.96 6.00 -9.32
C ILE A 59 -7.25 4.65 -9.50
N LEU A 60 -7.20 4.12 -10.72
CA LEU A 60 -6.52 2.85 -11.01
C LEU A 60 -5.02 2.88 -10.66
N LYS A 61 -4.36 4.04 -10.81
CA LYS A 61 -2.96 4.22 -10.40
C LYS A 61 -2.82 4.14 -8.88
N GLN A 62 -3.71 4.78 -8.12
CA GLN A 62 -3.70 4.72 -6.66
C GLN A 62 -3.99 3.31 -6.15
N GLU A 63 -5.00 2.64 -6.69
CA GLU A 63 -5.33 1.26 -6.31
C GLU A 63 -4.19 0.28 -6.63
N ARG A 64 -3.49 0.48 -7.75
CA ARG A 64 -2.27 -0.30 -8.05
C ARG A 64 -1.18 -0.08 -7.00
N LYS A 65 -0.97 1.17 -6.54
CA LYS A 65 0.01 1.47 -5.48
C LYS A 65 -0.39 0.76 -4.18
N LYS A 66 -1.65 0.88 -3.75
CA LYS A 66 -2.18 0.20 -2.57
C LYS A 66 -2.00 -1.32 -2.66
N ALA A 67 -2.35 -1.92 -3.79
CA ALA A 67 -2.18 -3.36 -4.00
C ALA A 67 -0.70 -3.79 -3.97
N LYS A 68 0.22 -2.96 -4.47
CA LYS A 68 1.67 -3.22 -4.37
C LYS A 68 2.12 -3.20 -2.91
N SER A 69 1.74 -2.18 -2.15
CA SER A 69 2.09 -2.08 -0.72
C SER A 69 1.51 -3.25 0.07
N ALA A 70 0.24 -3.61 -0.16
CA ALA A 70 -0.40 -4.77 0.49
C ALA A 70 0.33 -6.08 0.18
N ARG A 71 0.81 -6.27 -1.06
CA ARG A 71 1.62 -7.45 -1.43
C ARG A 71 2.97 -7.47 -0.72
N ALA A 72 3.62 -6.32 -0.56
CA ALA A 72 4.89 -6.22 0.17
C ALA A 72 4.69 -6.61 1.65
N VAL A 73 3.68 -6.07 2.30
CA VAL A 73 3.31 -6.45 3.68
C VAL A 73 3.00 -7.94 3.77
N LYS A 74 2.17 -8.47 2.86
CA LYS A 74 1.86 -9.90 2.82
C LYS A 74 3.11 -10.77 2.62
N ALA A 75 4.09 -10.32 1.85
CA ALA A 75 5.34 -11.04 1.65
C ALA A 75 6.20 -11.09 2.92
N ILE A 76 6.23 -10.01 3.71
CA ILE A 76 6.88 -9.96 5.03
C ILE A 76 6.18 -10.91 6.02
N LEU A 77 4.84 -10.94 5.99
CA LEU A 77 4.06 -11.75 6.92
C LEU A 77 4.01 -13.23 6.54
N LYS A 78 4.20 -13.58 5.26
CA LYS A 78 4.05 -14.96 4.77
C LYS A 78 4.95 -15.99 5.49
N PRO A 79 6.24 -15.73 5.76
CA PRO A 79 7.07 -16.65 6.54
C PRO A 79 6.56 -16.86 7.97
N LEU A 80 5.90 -15.85 8.54
CA LEU A 80 5.39 -15.86 9.91
C LEU A 80 4.00 -16.51 10.02
N SER A 81 3.29 -16.69 8.89
CA SER A 81 1.87 -17.07 8.90
C SER A 81 1.61 -18.44 9.50
N ARG A 82 2.55 -19.39 9.37
CA ARG A 82 2.40 -20.73 9.93
C ARG A 82 2.47 -20.71 11.46
N GLN A 83 3.50 -20.07 12.02
CA GLN A 83 3.68 -19.93 13.47
C GLN A 83 2.49 -19.19 14.10
N PHE A 84 2.00 -18.14 13.42
CA PHE A 84 0.81 -17.43 13.87
C PHE A 84 -0.45 -18.33 13.82
N ALA A 85 -0.62 -19.14 12.77
CA ALA A 85 -1.72 -20.10 12.67
C ALA A 85 -1.62 -21.22 13.73
N ASP A 86 -0.40 -21.55 14.17
CA ASP A 86 -0.13 -22.50 15.25
C ASP A 86 -0.40 -21.88 16.65
N GLY A 87 -0.90 -20.64 16.72
CA GLY A 87 -1.34 -19.97 17.95
C GLY A 87 -0.28 -19.11 18.63
N GLN A 88 0.90 -18.94 18.04
CA GLN A 88 1.95 -18.08 18.60
C GLN A 88 1.60 -16.60 18.43
N SER A 89 1.87 -15.83 19.47
CA SER A 89 1.82 -14.37 19.43
C SER A 89 2.95 -13.79 18.56
N LEU A 90 2.76 -12.58 18.03
CA LEU A 90 3.78 -11.92 17.21
C LEU A 90 5.08 -11.66 18.00
N THR A 91 4.98 -11.41 19.30
CA THR A 91 6.14 -11.24 20.20
C THR A 91 6.94 -12.53 20.36
N GLU A 92 6.29 -13.69 20.43
CA GLU A 92 6.96 -14.99 20.48
C GLU A 92 7.66 -15.31 19.15
N ILE A 93 6.97 -15.06 18.03
CA ILE A 93 7.51 -15.24 16.68
C ILE A 93 8.77 -14.37 16.47
N LEU A 94 8.76 -13.14 16.98
CA LEU A 94 9.86 -12.18 16.84
C LEU A 94 10.93 -12.29 17.94
N ALA A 95 10.71 -13.11 18.98
CA ALA A 95 11.59 -13.18 20.16
C ALA A 95 13.08 -13.38 19.83
N PRO A 96 13.48 -14.25 18.87
CA PRO A 96 14.89 -14.42 18.53
C PRO A 96 15.55 -13.15 18.00
N VAL A 97 14.81 -12.37 17.19
CA VAL A 97 15.31 -11.11 16.62
C VAL A 97 15.38 -10.02 17.69
N LEU A 98 14.34 -9.92 18.52
CA LEU A 98 14.30 -8.96 19.63
C LEU A 98 15.42 -9.21 20.64
N GLN A 99 15.74 -10.48 20.91
CA GLN A 99 16.86 -10.82 21.79
C GLN A 99 18.21 -10.39 21.20
N GLY A 100 18.40 -10.52 19.89
CA GLY A 100 19.61 -10.03 19.22
C GLY A 100 19.77 -8.51 19.36
N TRP A 101 18.69 -7.75 19.16
CA TRP A 101 18.69 -6.29 19.39
C TRP A 101 18.97 -5.92 20.85
N ARG A 102 18.39 -6.66 21.81
CA ARG A 102 18.69 -6.45 23.23
C ARG A 102 20.17 -6.63 23.53
N CYS A 103 20.80 -7.69 23.03
CA CYS A 103 22.23 -7.90 23.19
C CYS A 103 23.05 -6.76 22.58
N LEU A 104 22.70 -6.32 21.36
CA LEU A 104 23.36 -5.19 20.70
C LEU A 104 23.29 -3.91 21.55
N TYR A 105 22.10 -3.53 22.03
CA TYR A 105 21.95 -2.33 22.84
C TYR A 105 22.66 -2.42 24.18
N ARG A 106 22.64 -3.60 24.81
CA ARG A 106 23.36 -3.82 26.07
C ARG A 106 24.87 -3.74 25.88
N GLU A 107 25.42 -4.43 24.89
CA GLU A 107 26.86 -4.55 24.70
C GLU A 107 27.50 -3.29 24.11
N LYS A 108 26.78 -2.59 23.23
CA LYS A 108 27.33 -1.42 22.51
C LYS A 108 26.97 -0.09 23.15
N LEU A 109 25.79 0.00 23.77
CA LEU A 109 25.26 1.25 24.30
C LEU A 109 25.05 1.22 25.81
N ASN A 110 25.31 0.08 26.48
CA ASN A 110 25.03 -0.12 27.91
C ASN A 110 23.57 0.15 28.29
N LEU A 111 22.64 -0.16 27.38
CA LEU A 111 21.20 -0.01 27.57
C LEU A 111 20.56 -1.39 27.75
N ASP A 112 20.03 -1.68 28.95
CA ASP A 112 19.24 -2.88 29.18
C ASP A 112 17.77 -2.61 28.88
N MET A 113 17.36 -2.97 27.67
CA MET A 113 16.01 -2.69 27.16
C MET A 113 15.16 -3.95 27.16
N THR A 114 13.87 -3.84 27.47
CA THR A 114 12.89 -4.92 27.26
C THR A 114 12.62 -5.14 25.76
N PRO A 115 12.06 -6.29 25.32
CA PRO A 115 11.72 -6.50 23.92
C PRO A 115 10.74 -5.44 23.40
N GLU A 116 9.81 -4.98 24.25
CA GLU A 116 8.85 -3.91 23.92
C GLU A 116 9.56 -2.56 23.72
N GLN A 117 10.55 -2.25 24.55
CA GLN A 117 11.35 -1.03 24.40
C GLN A 117 12.20 -1.06 23.12
N VAL A 118 12.72 -2.23 22.73
CA VAL A 118 13.38 -2.42 21.43
C VAL A 118 12.42 -2.10 20.28
N ILE A 119 11.20 -2.64 20.31
CA ILE A 119 10.17 -2.36 19.29
C ILE A 119 9.87 -0.85 19.25
N MET A 120 9.63 -0.23 20.40
CA MET A 120 9.35 1.20 20.49
C MET A 120 10.48 2.05 19.93
N PHE A 121 11.74 1.68 20.16
CA PHE A 121 12.90 2.43 19.65
C PHE A 121 13.07 2.28 18.13
N LEU A 122 12.85 1.08 17.59
CA LEU A 122 12.84 0.84 16.14
C LEU A 122 11.70 1.62 15.46
N VAL A 123 10.54 1.72 16.10
CA VAL A 123 9.43 2.54 15.62
C VAL A 123 9.74 4.03 15.75
N ALA A 124 10.32 4.50 16.86
CA ALA A 124 10.62 5.91 17.07
C ALA A 124 11.62 6.47 16.04
N THR A 125 12.59 5.66 15.62
CA THR A 125 13.63 6.08 14.66
C THR A 125 13.14 6.23 13.22
N HIS A 126 12.08 5.53 12.82
CA HIS A 126 11.62 5.51 11.43
C HIS A 126 10.11 5.73 11.27
N GLY A 127 9.37 5.83 12.37
CA GLY A 127 7.91 5.75 12.40
C GLY A 127 7.25 7.02 11.90
N VAL A 128 7.75 8.18 12.32
CA VAL A 128 7.20 9.48 11.88
C VAL A 128 7.40 9.68 10.38
N GLU A 129 8.64 9.52 9.91
CA GLU A 129 8.98 9.63 8.48
C GLU A 129 8.16 8.67 7.62
N ASN A 130 7.97 7.41 8.07
CA ASN A 130 7.15 6.44 7.34
C ASN A 130 5.66 6.83 7.31
N LEU A 131 5.10 7.37 8.39
CA LEU A 131 3.70 7.81 8.42
C LEU A 131 3.49 8.99 7.46
N GLU A 132 4.36 9.99 7.51
CA GLU A 132 4.29 11.17 6.66
C GLU A 132 4.44 10.82 5.17
N GLN A 133 5.35 9.90 4.82
CA GLN A 133 5.50 9.39 3.44
C GLN A 133 4.21 8.75 2.90
N HIS A 134 3.37 8.20 3.78
CA HIS A 134 2.09 7.60 3.42
C HIS A 134 0.90 8.57 3.57
N GLY A 135 1.16 9.84 3.90
CA GLY A 135 0.15 10.89 4.07
C GLY A 135 -0.61 10.83 5.40
N TYR A 136 -0.07 10.15 6.40
CA TYR A 136 -0.65 10.08 7.75
C TYR A 136 0.11 11.01 8.70
N SER A 137 -0.62 11.83 9.44
CA SER A 137 -0.07 12.67 10.50
C SER A 137 0.08 11.88 11.80
N VAL A 138 1.14 12.17 12.56
CA VAL A 138 1.29 11.69 13.94
C VAL A 138 0.21 12.33 14.81
N ALA A 139 -0.45 11.54 15.65
CA ALA A 139 -1.37 12.07 16.65
C ALA A 139 -0.58 12.69 17.81
N GLY A 140 -0.64 14.02 17.97
CA GLY A 140 0.02 14.76 19.04
C GLY A 140 1.43 15.24 18.69
N VAL A 141 2.17 15.70 19.69
CA VAL A 141 3.55 16.21 19.53
C VAL A 141 4.54 15.08 19.77
N PHE A 142 5.26 14.68 18.72
CA PHE A 142 6.38 13.74 18.83
C PHE A 142 7.69 14.47 18.49
N PRO A 143 8.74 14.36 19.32
CA PRO A 143 10.03 14.97 19.01
C PRO A 143 10.69 14.20 17.86
N THR A 144 10.54 14.69 16.64
CA THR A 144 11.39 14.28 15.52
C THR A 144 12.77 14.92 15.70
N ALA A 145 13.82 14.17 15.41
CA ALA A 145 15.15 14.74 15.31
C ALA A 145 15.09 15.81 14.21
N ALA A 146 15.15 17.08 14.59
CA ALA A 146 15.30 18.16 13.63
C ALA A 146 16.57 17.86 12.82
N THR A 147 16.44 17.76 11.50
CA THR A 147 17.58 17.82 10.60
C THR A 147 18.28 19.14 10.86
N ALA A 148 19.39 19.07 11.60
CA ALA A 148 20.38 20.14 11.73
C ALA A 148 21.20 20.24 10.44
#